data_AF-A0A401X517-F1
#
_entry.id   AF-A0A401X517-F1
#
_cell.length_a   1.000
_cell.length_b   1.000
_cell.length_c   1.000
_cell.angle_alpha   90.00
_cell.angle_beta   90.00
_cell.angle_gamma   90.00
#
_symmetry.space_group_name_H-M   'P 1'
#
loop_
_entity.id
_entity.type
_entity.pdbx_description
1 polymer ?
#
loop_
_entity_poly.entity_id
_entity_poly.type
_entity_poly.pdbx_seq_one_letter_code
_entity_poly.pdbx_strand_id
1 'polypeptide(L)'
;MTARPELDPDVDDLAPTVPTITTYDEVHFITYLRLLDAEADRADWAEVARIVLHRDPADAERTRICWESHLARAQWMTKIGYRKILEQAVIDARATRH
;
A
#
# COMPACT_ATOMS: atom_id res chain seq x y z
N MET A 1 7.23 -11.56 17.23
CA MET A 1 6.93 -12.88 16.63
C MET A 1 6.53 -12.64 15.19
N THR A 2 7.43 -12.92 14.26
CA THR A 2 7.27 -12.72 12.81
C THR A 2 6.24 -13.70 12.26
N ALA A 3 4.97 -13.29 12.26
CA ALA A 3 4.00 -13.90 11.37
C ALA A 3 4.48 -13.65 9.94
N ARG A 4 4.42 -14.67 9.08
CA ARG A 4 4.69 -14.51 7.65
C ARG A 4 3.70 -13.44 7.14
N PRO A 5 4.18 -12.33 6.55
CA PRO A 5 3.29 -11.28 6.09
C PRO A 5 2.34 -11.88 5.05
N GLU A 6 1.08 -11.47 5.12
CA GLU A 6 0.09 -11.80 4.09
C GLU A 6 0.58 -11.18 2.78
N LEU A 7 0.81 -12.02 1.76
CA LEU A 7 1.43 -11.57 0.52
C LEU A 7 0.43 -10.90 -0.41
N ASP A 8 -0.83 -11.29 -0.31
CA ASP A 8 -1.90 -10.97 -1.24
C ASP A 8 -3.21 -10.65 -0.48
N PRO A 9 -3.24 -9.65 0.41
CA PRO A 9 -4.47 -9.26 1.10
C PRO A 9 -5.48 -8.67 0.11
N ASP A 10 -6.77 -8.91 0.37
CA ASP A 10 -7.86 -8.25 -0.36
C ASP A 10 -7.86 -6.75 -0.08
N VAL A 11 -8.08 -5.96 -1.13
CA VAL A 11 -8.11 -4.48 -1.03
C VAL A 11 -9.53 -3.94 -0.98
N ASP A 12 -9.72 -2.88 -0.22
CA ASP A 12 -10.94 -2.07 -0.27
C ASP A 12 -11.07 -1.37 -1.64
N ASP A 13 -12.25 -0.83 -1.95
CA ASP A 13 -12.46 -0.10 -3.20
C ASP A 13 -11.57 1.14 -3.33
N LEU A 14 -11.20 1.75 -2.19
CA LEU A 14 -10.34 2.93 -2.11
C LEU A 14 -9.30 2.77 -1.02
N ALA A 15 -8.08 3.24 -1.29
CA ALA A 15 -7.04 3.33 -0.28
C ALA A 15 -7.26 4.52 0.68
N PRO A 16 -6.71 4.46 1.90
CA PRO A 16 -6.79 5.56 2.86
C PRO A 16 -6.18 6.86 2.32
N THR A 17 -6.83 7.99 2.58
CA THR A 17 -6.36 9.33 2.20
C THR A 17 -5.88 10.16 3.39
N VAL A 18 -5.98 9.63 4.60
CA VAL A 18 -5.59 10.33 5.84
C VAL A 18 -4.07 10.57 5.92
N PRO A 19 -3.60 11.67 6.54
CA PRO A 19 -2.19 12.05 6.59
C PRO A 19 -1.38 11.27 7.65
N THR A 20 -1.88 10.12 8.08
CA THR A 20 -1.27 9.22 9.05
C THR A 20 -1.22 7.80 8.47
N ILE A 21 -0.31 6.98 8.97
CA ILE A 21 -0.29 5.55 8.65
C ILE A 21 -1.42 4.89 9.43
N THR A 22 -2.10 3.97 8.76
CA THR A 22 -3.24 3.23 9.27
C THR A 22 -2.89 1.74 9.32
N THR A 23 -3.68 0.95 10.06
CA THR A 23 -3.56 -0.51 10.05
C THR A 23 -3.79 -1.11 8.66
N TYR A 24 -4.59 -0.44 7.82
CA TYR A 24 -4.75 -0.81 6.42
C TYR A 24 -3.41 -0.74 5.68
N ASP A 25 -2.64 0.32 5.87
CA ASP A 25 -1.33 0.45 5.23
C ASP A 25 -0.38 -0.67 5.65
N GLU A 26 -0.37 -1.02 6.94
CA GLU A 26 0.50 -2.07 7.50
C GLU A 26 0.24 -3.45 6.89
N VAL A 27 -1.03 -3.78 6.65
CA VAL A 27 -1.42 -5.01 5.96
C VAL A 27 -1.00 -4.98 4.49
N HIS A 28 -1.05 -3.82 3.84
CA HIS A 28 -0.89 -3.67 2.39
C HIS A 28 0.52 -3.24 1.94
N PHE A 29 1.54 -3.27 2.80
CA PHE A 29 2.89 -2.86 2.42
C PHE A 29 3.43 -3.65 1.22
N ILE A 30 3.18 -4.96 1.14
CA ILE A 30 3.63 -5.78 0.01
C ILE A 30 2.87 -5.41 -1.27
N THR A 31 1.55 -5.20 -1.17
CA THR A 31 0.72 -4.71 -2.28
C THR A 31 1.25 -3.38 -2.82
N TYR A 32 1.59 -2.43 -1.95
CA TYR A 32 2.16 -1.14 -2.35
C TYR A 32 3.52 -1.27 -3.05
N LEU A 33 4.40 -2.12 -2.56
CA LEU A 33 5.70 -2.37 -3.21
C LEU A 33 5.51 -2.92 -4.62
N ARG A 34 4.61 -3.89 -4.81
CA ARG A 34 4.31 -4.45 -6.13
C ARG A 34 3.70 -3.44 -7.10
N LEU A 35 2.83 -2.54 -6.61
CA LEU A 35 2.29 -1.45 -7.44
C LEU A 35 3.39 -0.49 -7.90
N LEU A 36 4.33 -0.17 -7.02
CA LEU A 36 5.45 0.73 -7.34
C LEU A 36 6.44 0.09 -8.31
N ASP A 37 6.75 -1.20 -8.15
CA ASP A 37 7.58 -1.95 -9.11
C ASP A 37 6.91 -2.00 -10.49
N ALA A 38 5.60 -2.28 -10.54
CA ALA A 38 4.85 -2.27 -11.78
C ALA A 38 4.77 -0.87 -12.44
N GLU A 39 4.64 0.19 -11.64
CA GLU A 39 4.74 1.57 -12.14
C GLU A 39 6.13 1.86 -12.74
N ALA A 40 7.20 1.44 -12.05
CA ALA A 40 8.58 1.62 -12.52
C ALA A 40 8.83 0.88 -13.85
N ASP A 41 8.26 -0.31 -14.01
CA ASP A 41 8.31 -1.11 -15.24
C ASP A 41 7.34 -0.63 -16.33
N ARG A 42 6.52 0.39 -16.04
CA ARG A 42 5.48 0.93 -16.94
C ARG A 42 4.50 -0.15 -17.41
N ALA A 43 4.15 -1.08 -16.52
CA ALA A 43 3.21 -2.14 -16.79
C ALA A 43 1.80 -1.59 -17.09
N ASP A 44 1.01 -2.37 -17.81
CA ASP A 44 -0.38 -2.01 -18.11
C ASP A 44 -1.22 -2.03 -16.83
N TRP A 45 -1.94 -0.94 -16.57
CA TRP A 45 -2.72 -0.77 -15.35
C TRP A 45 -3.78 -1.86 -15.16
N ALA A 46 -4.38 -2.39 -16.24
CA ALA A 46 -5.45 -3.38 -16.15
C ALA A 46 -4.88 -4.79 -15.85
N GLU A 47 -3.66 -5.08 -16.29
CA GLU A 47 -2.92 -6.27 -15.86
C GLU A 47 -2.51 -6.16 -14.39
N VAL A 48 -1.98 -5.01 -13.97
CA VAL A 48 -1.58 -4.77 -12.58
C VAL A 48 -2.78 -4.83 -11.64
N ALA A 49 -3.91 -4.21 -11.99
CA ALA A 49 -5.12 -4.25 -11.17
C ALA A 49 -5.65 -5.70 -10.98
N ARG A 50 -5.52 -6.53 -12.01
CA ARG A 50 -5.92 -7.95 -11.94
C ARG A 50 -4.98 -8.78 -11.08
N ILE A 51 -3.66 -8.61 -11.26
CA ILE A 51 -2.64 -9.44 -10.60
C ILE A 51 -2.39 -8.99 -9.17
N VAL A 52 -2.31 -7.68 -8.91
CA VAL A 52 -1.88 -7.11 -7.63
C VAL A 52 -3.07 -6.75 -6.73
N LEU A 53 -4.19 -6.29 -7.30
CA LEU A 53 -5.37 -5.86 -6.54
C LEU A 53 -6.53 -6.85 -6.61
N HIS A 54 -6.36 -7.94 -7.36
CA HIS A 54 -7.40 -8.95 -7.60
C HIS A 54 -8.72 -8.37 -8.12
N ARG A 55 -8.67 -7.25 -8.85
CA ARG A 55 -9.86 -6.58 -9.40
C ARG A 55 -10.08 -6.96 -10.87
N ASP A 56 -11.35 -7.11 -11.24
CA ASP A 56 -11.72 -7.42 -12.61
C ASP A 56 -11.66 -6.16 -13.50
N PRO A 57 -10.77 -6.09 -14.51
CA PRO A 57 -10.71 -4.95 -15.41
C PRO A 57 -11.94 -4.80 -16.31
N ALA A 58 -12.88 -5.76 -16.34
CA ALA A 58 -14.16 -5.60 -17.03
C ALA A 58 -15.06 -4.52 -16.38
N ASP A 59 -14.97 -4.30 -15.07
CA ASP A 59 -15.52 -3.10 -14.40
C ASP A 59 -14.48 -1.97 -14.46
N ALA A 60 -14.20 -1.52 -15.70
CA ALA A 60 -13.03 -0.71 -16.01
C ALA A 60 -12.94 0.57 -15.15
N GLU A 61 -14.06 1.26 -14.93
CA GLU A 61 -14.07 2.51 -14.16
C GLU A 61 -13.75 2.27 -12.69
N ARG A 62 -14.46 1.34 -12.03
CA ARG A 62 -14.24 1.07 -10.60
C ARG A 62 -12.86 0.49 -10.34
N THR A 63 -12.42 -0.43 -11.21
CA THR A 63 -11.10 -1.05 -11.12
C THR A 63 -9.99 -0.03 -11.34
N ARG A 64 -10.18 0.91 -12.28
CA ARG A 64 -9.24 2.01 -12.50
C ARG A 64 -9.16 2.93 -11.29
N ILE A 65 -10.29 3.34 -10.71
CA ILE A 65 -10.33 4.17 -9.50
C ILE A 65 -9.61 3.49 -8.33
N CYS A 66 -9.88 2.20 -8.12
CA CYS A 66 -9.20 1.41 -7.08
C CYS A 66 -7.67 1.40 -7.32
N TRP A 67 -7.24 1.11 -8.56
CA TRP A 67 -5.83 1.12 -8.93
C TRP A 67 -5.15 2.49 -8.71
N GLU A 68 -5.76 3.58 -9.19
CA GLU A 68 -5.23 4.93 -9.03
C GLU A 68 -5.12 5.33 -7.54
N SER A 69 -6.15 4.99 -6.75
CA SER A 69 -6.17 5.27 -5.30
C SER A 69 -5.04 4.53 -4.56
N HIS A 70 -4.84 3.25 -4.85
CA HIS A 70 -3.79 2.45 -4.19
C HIS A 70 -2.40 2.83 -4.65
N LEU A 71 -2.20 3.14 -5.94
CA LEU A 71 -0.92 3.63 -6.44
C LEU A 71 -0.57 4.99 -5.80
N ALA A 72 -1.53 5.91 -5.72
CA ALA A 72 -1.32 7.19 -5.05
C ALA A 72 -0.96 7.01 -3.58
N ARG A 73 -1.59 6.05 -2.88
CA ARG A 73 -1.25 5.75 -1.49
C ARG A 73 0.14 5.14 -1.35
N ALA A 74 0.52 4.22 -2.24
CA ALA A 74 1.86 3.64 -2.27
C ALA A 74 2.95 4.73 -2.46
N GLN A 75 2.72 5.68 -3.37
CA GLN A 75 3.61 6.83 -3.55
C GLN A 75 3.66 7.77 -2.34
N TRP A 76 2.56 7.94 -1.63
CA TRP A 76 2.55 8.71 -0.37
C TRP A 76 3.38 8.00 0.71
N MET A 77 3.30 6.66 0.78
CA MET A 77 4.10 5.87 1.71
C MET A 77 5.60 6.03 1.49
N THR A 78 6.07 6.14 0.24
CA THR A 78 7.50 6.35 -0.05
C THR A 78 7.96 7.79 0.20
N LYS A 79 7.10 8.79 0.01
CA LYS A 79 7.44 10.21 0.17
C LYS A 79 7.31 10.72 1.61
N ILE A 80 6.26 10.29 2.31
CA ILE A 80 5.86 10.83 3.63
C ILE A 80 5.73 9.71 4.67
N GLY A 81 5.09 8.59 4.33
CA GLY A 81 4.82 7.50 5.27
C GLY A 81 6.10 6.94 5.92
N TYR A 82 7.13 6.63 5.13
CA TYR A 82 8.37 6.05 5.64
C TYR A 82 9.01 6.87 6.78
N ARG A 83 8.98 8.21 6.69
CA ARG A 83 9.49 9.09 7.76
C ARG A 83 8.71 8.90 9.06
N LYS A 84 7.38 8.77 8.97
CA LYS A 84 6.51 8.53 10.14
C LYS A 84 6.81 7.18 10.80
N ILE A 85 7.11 6.14 10.01
CA ILE A 85 7.53 4.83 10.55
C ILE A 85 8.82 4.99 11.37
N LEU A 86 9.81 5.71 10.84
CA LEU A 86 11.06 5.96 11.54
C LEU A 86 10.86 6.79 12.82
N GLU A 87 10.04 7.84 12.76
CA GLU A 87 9.70 8.66 13.93
C GLU A 87 9.03 7.82 15.03
N GLN A 88 8.08 6.95 14.66
CA GLN A 88 7.41 6.04 15.61
C GLN A 88 8.40 5.06 16.23
N ALA A 89 9.26 4.43 15.42
CA ALA A 89 10.27 3.49 15.93
C ALA A 89 11.24 4.14 16.94
N VAL A 90 11.59 5.42 16.73
CA VAL A 90 12.42 6.19 17.67
C VAL A 90 11.68 6.46 18.98
N ILE A 91 10.39 6.78 18.91
CA ILE A 91 9.54 7.00 20.09
C ILE A 91 9.44 5.70 20.91
N ASP A 92 9.12 4.59 20.25
CA ASP A 92 8.96 3.29 20.90
C ASP A 92 10.25 2.86 21.59
N ALA A 93 11.39 3.00 20.91
CA ALA A 93 12.71 2.67 21.46
C ALA A 93 13.11 3.52 22.69
N ARG A 94 12.56 4.73 22.83
CA ARG A 94 12.72 5.55 24.03
C ARG A 94 11.80 5.10 25.16
N ALA A 95 10.55 4.74 24.84
CA ALA A 95 9.58 4.25 25.80
C ALA A 95 10.00 2.90 26.43
N THR A 96 10.70 2.04 25.68
CA THR A 96 11.18 0.74 26.22
C THR A 96 12.45 0.86 27.10
N ARG A 97 13.06 2.04 27.19
CA ARG A 97 14.28 2.29 27.98
C ARG A 97 14.01 2.82 29.39
N HIS A 98 12.75 2.98 29.75
CA HIS A 98 12.27 3.41 31.06
C HIS A 98 11.45 2.29 31.70
#